data_AF-A0A0B8SZA7-F1
#
_entry.id   AF-A0A0B8SZA7-F1
#
_cell.length_a   1.000
_cell.length_b   1.000
_cell.length_c   1.000
_cell.angle_alpha   90.00
_cell.angle_beta   90.00
_cell.angle_gamma   90.00
#
_symmetry.space_group_name_H-M   'P 1'
#
loop_
_entity.id
_entity.type
_entity.pdbx_description
1 polymer ?
#
loop_
_entity_poly.entity_id
_entity_poly.type
_entity_poly.pdbx_seq_one_letter_code
_entity_poly.pdbx_strand_id
1 'polypeptide(L)'
;MKWQTKLQYYNSYFRATYNLGDFDLPFGIDKLLCKNEALRSKNRTLFRDFLLEHDAAHLEEEMQSFDHAANNLIMLDQASVQYFLEESGVNMLRSDIWIDDEDCIFKVVDVAEKDVLFELDKTLTAIVGVNVLPQEIVGHSCSWIDVSEFSHNLNRTNLDKYRARIAS
;
A
#
# COMPACT_ATOMS: atom_id res chain seq x y z
N MET A 1 0.47 -11.69 9.80
CA MET A 1 1.32 -12.82 9.33
C MET A 1 2.70 -12.26 8.97
N LYS A 2 3.80 -13.01 9.14
CA LYS A 2 5.12 -12.58 8.65
C LYS A 2 5.17 -12.62 7.12
N TRP A 3 5.92 -11.71 6.50
CA TRP A 3 5.98 -11.50 5.07
C TRP A 3 6.49 -12.73 4.31
N GLN A 4 7.41 -13.51 4.91
CA GLN A 4 7.89 -14.75 4.29
C GLN A 4 6.79 -15.82 4.19
N THR A 5 5.93 -15.94 5.21
CA THR A 5 4.78 -16.85 5.17
C THR A 5 3.76 -16.37 4.15
N LYS A 6 3.55 -15.04 4.06
CA LYS A 6 2.69 -14.45 3.03
C LYS A 6 3.22 -14.70 1.62
N LEU A 7 4.53 -14.59 1.42
CA LEU A 7 5.19 -14.89 0.14
C LEU A 7 4.92 -16.33 -0.31
N GLN A 8 4.97 -17.30 0.62
CA GLN A 8 4.62 -18.69 0.30
C GLN A 8 3.17 -18.85 -0.15
N TYR A 9 2.24 -18.14 0.49
CA TYR A 9 0.83 -18.12 0.08
C TYR A 9 0.66 -17.51 -1.32
N TYR A 10 1.25 -16.34 -1.56
CA TYR A 10 1.19 -15.66 -2.86
C TYR A 10 1.80 -16.55 -3.96
N ASN A 11 2.99 -17.10 -3.73
CA ASN A 11 3.63 -18.06 -4.64
C ASN A 11 2.72 -19.24 -4.97
N SER A 12 2.06 -19.82 -3.98
CA SER A 12 1.12 -20.93 -4.18
C SER A 12 -0.10 -20.51 -4.98
N TYR A 13 -0.71 -19.37 -4.63
CA TYR A 13 -1.88 -18.83 -5.30
C TYR A 13 -1.61 -18.54 -6.78
N PHE A 14 -0.53 -17.82 -7.08
CA PHE A 14 -0.19 -17.42 -8.45
C PHE A 14 0.20 -18.63 -9.31
N ARG A 15 0.96 -19.59 -8.76
CA ARG A 15 1.28 -20.84 -9.46
C ARG A 15 0.01 -21.63 -9.83
N ALA A 16 -0.95 -21.74 -8.91
CA ALA A 16 -2.21 -22.42 -9.15
C ALA A 16 -3.10 -21.67 -10.17
N THR A 17 -3.16 -20.34 -10.07
CA THR A 17 -4.06 -19.50 -10.88
C THR A 17 -3.58 -19.35 -12.32
N TYR A 18 -2.28 -19.14 -12.51
CA TYR A 18 -1.69 -18.84 -13.83
C TYR A 18 -0.98 -20.04 -14.46
N ASN A 19 -1.05 -21.22 -13.82
CA ASN A 19 -0.40 -22.46 -14.27
C ASN A 19 1.09 -22.26 -14.59
N LEU A 20 1.78 -21.46 -13.76
CA LEU A 20 3.15 -20.99 -14.00
C LEU A 20 4.23 -22.07 -13.76
N GLY A 21 3.87 -23.31 -13.45
CA GLY A 21 4.87 -24.34 -13.10
C GLY A 21 5.82 -23.86 -11.99
N ASP A 22 7.12 -23.96 -12.23
CA ASP A 22 8.18 -23.45 -11.35
C ASP A 22 8.72 -22.07 -11.75
N PHE A 23 8.11 -21.38 -12.72
CA PHE A 23 8.54 -20.03 -13.07
C PHE A 23 8.36 -19.08 -11.87
N ASP A 24 9.38 -18.26 -11.63
CA ASP A 24 9.33 -17.21 -10.61
C ASP A 24 8.16 -16.28 -10.90
N LEU A 25 7.45 -15.88 -9.83
CA LEU A 25 6.42 -14.86 -9.94
C LEU A 25 6.98 -13.58 -10.55
N PRO A 26 6.15 -12.76 -11.24
CA PRO A 26 6.59 -11.47 -11.73
C PRO A 26 7.32 -10.70 -10.62
N PHE A 27 8.58 -10.40 -10.92
CA PHE A 27 9.63 -9.90 -10.05
C PHE A 27 9.15 -8.83 -9.06
N GLY A 28 9.40 -9.03 -7.76
CA GLY A 28 9.28 -7.99 -6.74
C GLY A 28 8.18 -8.16 -5.69
N ILE A 29 7.40 -9.25 -5.69
CA ILE A 29 6.41 -9.52 -4.63
C ILE A 29 7.08 -9.68 -3.25
N ASP A 30 8.21 -10.37 -3.19
CA ASP A 30 9.05 -10.48 -2.01
C ASP A 30 9.48 -9.10 -1.46
N LYS A 31 9.97 -8.22 -2.33
CA LYS A 31 10.33 -6.84 -2.00
C LYS A 31 9.12 -6.05 -1.50
N LEU A 32 7.97 -6.17 -2.16
CA LEU A 32 6.73 -5.50 -1.76
C LEU A 32 6.26 -5.96 -0.39
N LEU A 33 6.23 -7.28 -0.16
CA LEU A 33 5.82 -7.87 1.12
C LEU A 33 6.79 -7.49 2.25
N CYS A 34 8.10 -7.51 1.98
CA CYS A 34 9.11 -7.06 2.94
C CYS A 34 8.96 -5.56 3.26
N LYS A 35 8.76 -4.71 2.23
CA LYS A 35 8.52 -3.27 2.39
C LYS A 35 7.26 -3.01 3.21
N ASN A 36 6.17 -3.70 2.92
CA ASN A 36 4.90 -3.60 3.63
C ASN A 36 5.07 -3.94 5.13
N GLU A 37 5.71 -5.07 5.46
CA GLU A 37 5.96 -5.44 6.85
C GLU A 37 6.84 -4.41 7.56
N ALA A 38 7.94 -4.01 6.91
CA ALA A 38 8.88 -3.03 7.44
C ALA A 38 8.20 -1.67 7.71
N LEU A 39 7.31 -1.22 6.84
CA LEU A 39 6.54 0.02 7.02
C LEU A 39 5.61 -0.07 8.24
N ARG A 40 4.78 -1.12 8.33
CA ARG A 40 3.82 -1.27 9.44
C ARG A 40 4.50 -1.51 10.78
N SER A 41 5.62 -2.22 10.80
CA SER A 41 6.39 -2.47 12.02
C SER A 41 7.39 -1.37 12.35
N LYS A 42 7.46 -0.29 11.55
CA LYS A 42 8.47 0.79 11.66
C LYS A 42 9.91 0.25 11.69
N ASN A 43 10.18 -0.84 10.98
CA ASN A 43 11.47 -1.51 10.96
C ASN A 43 12.22 -1.18 9.66
N ARG A 44 12.82 0.01 9.62
CA ARG A 44 13.64 0.47 8.50
C ARG A 44 14.78 -0.49 8.15
N THR A 45 15.40 -1.11 9.16
CA THR A 45 16.52 -2.04 8.99
C THR A 45 16.09 -3.29 8.22
N LEU A 46 14.90 -3.83 8.49
CA LEU A 46 14.36 -5.00 7.77
C LEU A 46 14.37 -4.80 6.25
N PHE A 47 13.86 -3.66 5.77
CA PHE A 47 13.81 -3.39 4.34
C PHE A 47 15.19 -3.09 3.76
N ARG A 48 16.03 -2.36 4.50
CA ARG A 48 17.42 -2.08 4.08
C ARG A 48 18.22 -3.37 3.90
N ASP A 49 18.14 -4.28 4.86
CA ASP A 49 18.88 -5.55 4.84
C ASP A 49 18.39 -6.41 3.67
N PHE A 50 17.07 -6.46 3.43
CA PHE A 50 16.50 -7.11 2.25
C PHE A 50 17.08 -6.55 0.94
N LEU A 51 17.15 -5.22 0.78
CA LEU A 51 17.68 -4.59 -0.43
C LEU A 51 19.17 -4.88 -0.65
N LEU A 52 19.96 -4.95 0.44
CA LEU A 52 21.37 -5.29 0.38
C LEU A 52 21.60 -6.75 -0.01
N GLU A 53 20.78 -7.67 0.51
CA GLU A 53 20.85 -9.09 0.18
C GLU A 53 20.51 -9.37 -1.30
N HIS A 54 19.69 -8.52 -1.93
CA HIS A 54 19.23 -8.68 -3.31
C HIS A 54 19.94 -7.75 -4.31
N ASP A 55 21.08 -7.16 -3.94
CA ASP A 55 21.92 -6.28 -4.77
C ASP A 55 21.13 -5.17 -5.49
N ALA A 56 20.27 -4.47 -4.75
CA ALA A 56 19.44 -3.40 -5.31
C ALA A 56 20.30 -2.26 -5.87
N ALA A 57 20.30 -2.08 -7.19
CA ALA A 57 21.06 -1.06 -7.91
C ALA A 57 20.81 0.39 -7.43
N HIS A 58 19.67 0.63 -6.77
CA HIS A 58 19.21 1.95 -6.33
C HIS A 58 18.86 1.99 -4.83
N LEU A 59 19.69 1.38 -3.98
CA LEU A 59 19.46 1.29 -2.53
C LEU A 59 19.05 2.63 -1.89
N GLU A 60 19.77 3.71 -2.17
CA GLU A 60 19.49 5.03 -1.57
C GLU A 60 18.12 5.59 -1.98
N GLU A 61 17.75 5.47 -3.26
CA GLU A 61 16.45 5.94 -3.76
C GLU A 61 15.29 5.13 -3.16
N GLU A 62 15.47 3.81 -3.06
CA GLU A 62 14.51 2.91 -2.43
C GLU A 62 14.32 3.22 -0.94
N MET A 63 15.43 3.47 -0.23
CA MET A 63 15.38 3.84 1.18
C MET A 63 14.79 5.24 1.40
N GLN A 64 15.06 6.20 0.51
CA GLN A 64 14.41 7.52 0.55
C GLN A 64 12.90 7.41 0.32
N SER A 65 12.47 6.61 -0.66
CA SER A 65 11.05 6.32 -0.89
C SER A 65 10.42 5.64 0.32
N PHE A 66 11.11 4.68 0.93
CA PHE A 66 10.66 4.02 2.15
C PHE A 66 10.50 5.02 3.31
N ASP A 67 11.51 5.86 3.55
CA ASP A 67 11.50 6.83 4.65
C ASP A 67 10.40 7.89 4.44
N HIS A 68 10.16 8.31 3.20
CA HIS A 68 9.04 9.20 2.86
C HIS A 68 7.68 8.55 3.17
N ALA A 69 7.48 7.30 2.74
CA ALA A 69 6.26 6.55 3.04
C ALA A 69 6.09 6.32 4.55
N ALA A 70 7.15 5.92 5.26
CA ALA A 70 7.10 5.66 6.69
C ALA A 70 6.66 6.89 7.51
N ASN A 71 7.07 8.08 7.10
CA ASN A 71 6.70 9.35 7.75
C ASN A 71 5.25 9.79 7.43
N ASN A 72 4.65 9.26 6.37
CA ASN A 72 3.32 9.63 5.90
C ASN A 72 2.31 8.48 6.02
N LEU A 73 2.72 7.32 6.52
CA LEU A 73 1.84 6.20 6.77
C LEU A 73 0.99 6.45 8.02
N ILE A 74 -0.32 6.36 7.86
CA ILE A 74 -1.30 6.44 8.94
C ILE A 74 -2.09 5.14 9.05
N MET A 75 -2.53 4.79 10.24
CA MET A 75 -3.43 3.66 10.48
C MET A 75 -4.74 4.20 11.03
N LEU A 76 -5.84 3.96 10.33
CA LEU A 76 -7.16 4.45 10.70
C LEU A 76 -8.07 3.27 11.06
N ASP A 77 -8.93 3.45 12.06
CA ASP A 77 -10.05 2.55 12.29
C ASP A 77 -11.14 2.76 11.23
N GLN A 78 -12.09 1.82 11.13
CA GLN A 78 -13.17 1.87 10.15
C GLN A 78 -13.89 3.23 10.09
N ALA A 79 -14.26 3.78 11.25
CA ALA A 79 -14.98 5.06 11.33
C ALA A 79 -14.12 6.24 10.86
N SER A 80 -12.83 6.23 11.20
CA SER A 80 -11.88 7.27 10.80
C SER A 80 -11.50 7.17 9.33
N VAL A 81 -11.48 5.97 8.73
CA VAL A 81 -11.30 5.77 7.29
C VAL A 81 -12.42 6.46 6.53
N GLN A 82 -13.67 6.20 6.89
CA GLN A 82 -14.82 6.82 6.23
C GLN A 82 -14.74 8.34 6.29
N TYR A 83 -14.53 8.90 7.49
CA TYR A 83 -14.43 10.35 7.69
C TYR A 83 -13.23 10.95 6.93
N PHE A 84 -12.08 10.25 6.90
CA PHE A 84 -10.92 10.66 6.13
C PHE A 84 -11.23 10.75 4.63
N LEU A 85 -11.85 9.74 4.05
CA LEU A 85 -12.13 9.69 2.62
C LEU A 85 -13.15 10.75 2.19
N GLU A 86 -14.19 10.98 3.00
CA GLU A 86 -15.20 12.02 2.75
C GLU A 86 -14.60 13.44 2.80
N GLU A 87 -13.74 13.72 3.78
CA GLU A 87 -13.14 15.06 3.96
C GLU A 87 -11.96 15.34 3.04
N SER A 88 -11.24 14.29 2.63
CA SER A 88 -9.98 14.44 1.90
C SER A 88 -10.17 14.74 0.43
N GLY A 89 -11.34 14.45 -0.16
CA GLY A 89 -11.55 14.55 -1.61
C GLY A 89 -10.76 13.52 -2.41
N VAL A 90 -10.23 12.48 -1.75
CA VAL A 90 -9.55 11.36 -2.44
C VAL A 90 -10.56 10.65 -3.32
N ASN A 91 -10.23 10.50 -4.60
CA ASN A 91 -11.07 9.82 -5.58
C ASN A 91 -10.53 8.45 -5.99
N MET A 92 -9.28 8.12 -5.65
CA MET A 92 -8.69 6.82 -5.92
C MET A 92 -7.58 6.47 -4.93
N LEU A 93 -7.45 5.18 -4.64
CA LEU A 93 -6.37 4.59 -3.86
C LEU A 93 -5.73 3.48 -4.66
N ARG A 94 -4.50 3.10 -4.30
CA ARG A 94 -3.81 1.93 -4.85
C ARG A 94 -3.34 1.02 -3.72
N SER A 95 -3.72 -0.25 -3.77
CA SER A 95 -3.23 -1.26 -2.82
C SER A 95 -1.78 -1.63 -3.12
N ASP A 96 -0.95 -1.82 -2.10
CA ASP A 96 0.40 -2.34 -2.28
C ASP A 96 0.43 -3.86 -2.43
N ILE A 97 -0.52 -4.56 -1.80
CA ILE A 97 -0.76 -6.00 -1.88
C ILE A 97 -2.25 -6.28 -2.16
N TRP A 98 -2.72 -7.50 -1.93
CA TRP A 98 -4.13 -7.84 -2.12
C TRP A 98 -5.03 -7.03 -1.18
N ILE A 99 -6.08 -6.41 -1.74
CA ILE A 99 -7.02 -5.56 -1.01
C ILE A 99 -7.63 -6.24 0.21
N ASP A 100 -7.92 -7.55 0.16
CA ASP A 100 -8.59 -8.24 1.27
C ASP A 100 -7.63 -8.58 2.42
N ASP A 101 -6.34 -8.32 2.27
CA ASP A 101 -5.38 -8.48 3.35
C ASP A 101 -5.52 -7.34 4.38
N GLU A 102 -5.74 -7.67 5.65
CA GLU A 102 -5.85 -6.70 6.76
C GLU A 102 -4.63 -5.78 6.89
N ASP A 103 -3.48 -6.23 6.38
CA ASP A 103 -2.22 -5.52 6.45
C ASP A 103 -1.82 -4.83 5.13
N CYS A 104 -2.78 -4.72 4.20
CA CYS A 104 -2.67 -3.92 2.99
C CYS A 104 -2.48 -2.43 3.31
N ILE A 105 -1.56 -1.80 2.60
CA ILE A 105 -1.34 -0.35 2.62
C ILE A 105 -1.96 0.24 1.35
N PHE A 106 -2.88 1.18 1.54
CA PHE A 106 -3.50 1.93 0.46
C PHE A 106 -2.77 3.25 0.24
N LYS A 107 -2.09 3.39 -0.89
CA LYS A 107 -1.48 4.65 -1.30
C LYS A 107 -2.53 5.56 -1.94
N VAL A 108 -2.61 6.82 -1.51
CA VAL A 108 -3.44 7.82 -2.18
C VAL A 108 -2.89 8.12 -3.57
N VAL A 109 -3.76 8.16 -4.57
CA VAL A 109 -3.40 8.50 -5.95
C VAL A 109 -4.27 9.66 -6.43
N ASP A 110 -3.64 10.76 -6.83
CA ASP A 110 -4.32 11.91 -7.41
C ASP A 110 -4.57 11.64 -8.91
N VAL A 111 -5.83 11.47 -9.29
CA VAL A 111 -6.25 11.20 -10.66
C VAL A 111 -7.29 12.22 -11.08
N ALA A 112 -7.19 12.74 -12.30
CA ALA A 112 -8.25 13.59 -12.83
C ALA A 112 -9.56 12.80 -12.95
N GLU A 113 -10.69 13.37 -12.54
CA GLU A 113 -11.98 12.68 -12.48
C GLU A 113 -12.35 11.95 -13.79
N LYS A 114 -12.06 12.57 -14.94
CA LYS A 114 -12.30 12.00 -16.28
C LYS A 114 -11.50 10.72 -16.57
N ASP A 115 -10.40 10.50 -15.85
CA ASP A 115 -9.43 9.42 -16.09
C ASP A 115 -9.61 8.26 -15.08
N VAL A 116 -10.44 8.43 -14.04
CA VAL A 116 -10.63 7.44 -12.96
C VAL A 116 -11.02 6.06 -13.50
N LEU A 117 -12.02 5.98 -14.38
CA LEU A 117 -12.47 4.70 -14.95
C LEU A 117 -11.35 4.02 -15.75
N PHE A 118 -10.58 4.79 -16.50
CA PHE A 118 -9.45 4.28 -17.26
C PHE A 118 -8.34 3.74 -16.35
N GLU A 119 -8.07 4.41 -15.24
CA GLU A 119 -7.08 3.93 -14.27
C GLU A 119 -7.56 2.66 -13.53
N LEU A 120 -8.84 2.54 -13.19
CA LEU A 120 -9.40 1.32 -12.58
C LEU A 120 -9.26 0.12 -13.53
N ASP A 121 -9.59 0.28 -14.81
CA ASP A 121 -9.53 -0.78 -15.81
C ASP A 121 -8.11 -1.36 -15.99
N LYS A 122 -7.06 -0.54 -15.81
CA LYS A 122 -5.66 -0.99 -15.92
C LYS A 122 -5.29 -2.09 -14.94
N THR A 123 -5.96 -2.14 -13.80
CA THR A 123 -5.62 -3.04 -12.70
C THR A 123 -6.72 -4.05 -12.38
N LEU A 124 -7.76 -4.13 -13.21
CA LEU A 124 -8.95 -4.96 -12.95
C LEU A 124 -8.63 -6.44 -12.73
N THR A 125 -7.58 -6.96 -13.37
CA THR A 125 -7.14 -8.36 -13.23
C THR A 125 -5.91 -8.51 -12.32
N ALA A 126 -5.42 -7.42 -11.75
CA ALA A 126 -4.27 -7.43 -10.86
C ALA A 126 -4.69 -7.81 -9.44
N ILE A 127 -3.73 -8.37 -8.69
CA ILE A 127 -3.91 -8.71 -7.27
C ILE A 127 -3.07 -7.78 -6.38
N VAL A 128 -1.99 -7.24 -6.94
CA VAL A 128 -1.03 -6.36 -6.29
C VAL A 128 -1.03 -5.07 -7.08
N GLY A 129 -0.97 -3.91 -6.42
CA GLY A 129 -1.00 -2.64 -7.14
C GLY A 129 -2.38 -2.27 -7.68
N VAL A 130 -3.47 -2.76 -7.05
CA VAL A 130 -4.83 -2.59 -7.57
C VAL A 130 -5.32 -1.18 -7.27
N ASN A 131 -5.77 -0.47 -8.29
CA ASN A 131 -6.49 0.79 -8.11
C ASN A 131 -7.91 0.48 -7.63
N VAL A 132 -8.32 1.17 -6.56
CA VAL A 132 -9.65 1.02 -5.94
C VAL A 132 -10.27 2.38 -5.67
N LEU A 133 -11.59 2.41 -5.65
CA LEU A 133 -12.38 3.53 -5.19
C LEU A 133 -12.37 3.60 -3.66
N PRO A 134 -12.49 4.81 -3.08
CA PRO A 134 -12.58 5.00 -1.63
C PRO A 134 -13.61 4.09 -0.94
N GLN A 135 -14.75 3.86 -1.60
CA GLN A 135 -15.87 3.08 -1.07
C GLN A 135 -15.52 1.62 -0.80
N GLU A 136 -14.55 1.08 -1.56
CA GLU A 136 -14.15 -0.33 -1.49
C GLU A 136 -13.38 -0.66 -0.20
N ILE A 137 -12.78 0.34 0.45
CA ILE A 137 -11.96 0.13 1.66
C ILE A 137 -12.71 0.46 2.97
N VAL A 138 -13.90 1.07 2.90
CA VAL A 138 -14.68 1.48 4.09
C VAL A 138 -15.17 0.28 4.93
N GLY A 139 -15.19 -0.92 4.36
CA GLY A 139 -15.58 -2.15 5.05
C GLY A 139 -14.51 -2.76 5.96
N HIS A 140 -13.27 -2.27 5.92
CA HIS A 140 -12.16 -2.84 6.67
C HIS A 140 -12.22 -2.43 8.15
N SER A 141 -11.83 -3.35 9.04
CA SER A 141 -11.75 -3.08 10.48
C SER A 141 -10.74 -1.98 10.81
N CYS A 142 -9.60 -1.98 10.12
CA CYS A 142 -8.63 -0.89 10.07
C CYS A 142 -7.98 -0.83 8.69
N SER A 143 -7.40 0.31 8.35
CA SER A 143 -6.68 0.50 7.08
C SER A 143 -5.41 1.28 7.29
N TRP A 144 -4.33 0.81 6.66
CA TRP A 144 -3.10 1.56 6.53
C TRP A 144 -3.20 2.42 5.27
N ILE A 145 -2.95 3.72 5.40
CA ILE A 145 -3.05 4.67 4.29
C ILE A 145 -1.72 5.42 4.17
N ASP A 146 -1.08 5.31 3.01
CA ASP A 146 0.09 6.11 2.66
C ASP A 146 -0.36 7.41 1.99
N VAL A 147 -0.21 8.53 2.70
CA VAL A 147 -0.58 9.87 2.22
C VAL A 147 0.62 10.65 1.68
N SER A 148 1.70 9.95 1.31
CA SER A 148 2.93 10.56 0.77
C SER A 148 2.72 11.44 -0.47
N GLU A 149 1.78 11.06 -1.34
CA GLU A 149 1.46 11.77 -2.60
C GLU A 149 0.25 12.68 -2.45
N PHE A 150 -0.23 12.90 -1.22
CA PHE A 150 -1.37 13.76 -0.97
C PHE A 150 -1.02 15.19 -1.43
N SER A 151 -1.58 15.58 -2.57
CA SER A 151 -1.24 16.83 -3.23
C SER A 151 -1.65 18.01 -2.35
N HIS A 152 -0.92 19.13 -2.47
CA HIS A 152 -1.15 20.35 -1.69
C HIS A 152 -2.58 20.94 -1.84
N ASN A 153 -3.34 20.47 -2.83
CA ASN A 153 -4.71 20.91 -3.11
C ASN A 153 -5.76 20.20 -2.23
N LEU A 154 -5.39 19.09 -1.59
CA LEU A 154 -6.22 18.41 -0.60
C LEU A 154 -5.81 18.91 0.79
N ASN A 155 -6.80 19.22 1.63
CA ASN A 155 -6.67 20.10 2.80
C ASN A 155 -5.72 19.53 3.88
N ARG A 156 -4.41 19.82 3.77
CA ARG A 156 -3.35 19.31 4.67
C ARG A 156 -3.60 19.61 6.15
N THR A 157 -4.38 20.64 6.47
CA THR A 157 -4.73 21.03 7.85
C THR A 157 -5.55 19.96 8.59
N ASN A 158 -6.15 19.00 7.87
CA ASN A 158 -6.88 17.88 8.47
C ASN A 158 -5.98 16.66 8.78
N LEU A 159 -4.83 16.48 8.13
CA LEU A 159 -3.94 15.32 8.36
C LEU A 159 -3.38 15.25 9.79
N ASP A 160 -3.03 16.39 10.38
CA ASP A 160 -2.52 16.44 11.76
C ASP A 160 -3.59 16.07 12.80
N LYS A 161 -4.88 16.27 12.49
CA LYS A 161 -6.00 15.83 13.35
C LYS A 161 -6.08 14.30 13.42
N TYR A 162 -5.79 13.61 12.32
CA TYR A 162 -5.78 12.15 12.28
C TYR A 162 -4.53 11.57 12.96
N ARG A 163 -3.37 12.21 12.80
CA ARG A 163 -2.13 11.81 13.49
C ARG A 163 -2.27 11.88 15.01
N ALA A 164 -3.00 12.87 15.53
CA ALA A 164 -3.21 13.03 16.97
C ALA A 164 -4.17 11.99 17.58
N ARG A 165 -5.12 11.47 16.79
CA ARG A 165 -6.21 10.59 17.27
C ARG A 165 -5.77 9.13 17.50
N ILE A 166 -4.62 8.73 16.95
CA ILE A 166 -4.04 7.39 17.09
C ILE A 166 -3.13 7.30 18.34
N ALA A 167 -2.76 8.44 18.93
CA ALA A 167 -1.85 8.53 20.08
C ALA A 167 -2.57 8.68 21.44
N SER A 168 -3.91 8.71 21.45
CA SER A 168 -4.78 8.84 22.63
C SER A 168 -5.57 7.56 22.87
#